data_AF-A0A7X3K195-F1
#
_entry.id   AF-A0A7X3K195-F1
#
_cell.length_a   1.000
_cell.length_b   1.000
_cell.length_c   1.000
_cell.angle_alpha   90.00
_cell.angle_beta   90.00
_cell.angle_gamma   90.00
#
_symmetry.space_group_name_H-M   'P 1'
#
loop_
_entity.id
_entity.type
_entity.pdbx_description
1 polymer ?
#
loop_
_entity_poly.entity_id
_entity_poly.type
_entity_poly.pdbx_seq_one_letter_code
_entity_poly.pdbx_strand_id
1 'polypeptide(L)'
;MNLEYKGLNHRKRVIWIDKDYYDELRPFEGFELEEWQIPRYRDLVETAESCMGRKLTKTEARTMNGLSAGESDTCQHIVRFIREAFENGKAT
;
A
#
# COMPACT_ATOMS: atom_id res chain seq x y z
N MET A 1 -4.06 1.11 -8.37
CA MET A 1 -4.61 0.26 -7.31
C MET A 1 -5.93 -0.30 -7.81
N ASN A 2 -6.06 -1.62 -7.88
CA ASN A 2 -7.23 -2.31 -8.38
C ASN A 2 -7.80 -3.18 -7.25
N LEU A 3 -8.75 -2.64 -6.48
CA LEU A 3 -9.28 -3.31 -5.30
C LEU A 3 -10.51 -4.17 -5.63
N GLU A 4 -10.53 -5.39 -5.12
CA GLU A 4 -11.66 -6.30 -5.19
C GLU A 4 -12.15 -6.67 -3.78
N TYR A 5 -13.47 -6.63 -3.58
CA TYR A 5 -14.07 -7.06 -2.33
C TYR A 5 -13.88 -8.57 -2.13
N LYS A 6 -13.31 -8.96 -0.99
CA LYS A 6 -13.08 -10.36 -0.62
C LYS A 6 -14.19 -10.91 0.27
N GLY A 7 -14.64 -10.13 1.25
CA GLY A 7 -15.52 -10.64 2.30
C GLY A 7 -15.36 -9.93 3.63
N LEU A 8 -15.79 -10.61 4.70
CA LEU A 8 -15.58 -10.17 6.09
C LEU A 8 -14.51 -11.05 6.76
N ASN A 9 -13.65 -10.46 7.58
CA ASN A 9 -12.75 -11.23 8.45
C ASN A 9 -13.44 -11.72 9.74
N HIS A 10 -12.71 -12.46 10.58
CA HIS A 10 -13.22 -12.98 11.86
C HIS A 10 -13.70 -11.89 12.84
N ARG A 11 -13.30 -10.63 12.63
CA ARG A 11 -13.75 -9.46 13.40
C ARG A 11 -14.95 -8.74 12.76
N LYS A 12 -15.56 -9.35 11.73
CA LYS A 12 -16.65 -8.79 10.92
C LYS A 12 -16.28 -7.50 10.19
N ARG A 13 -14.99 -7.30 9.88
CA ARG A 13 -14.51 -6.15 9.12
C ARG A 13 -14.39 -6.50 7.65
N VAL A 14 -14.73 -5.55 6.80
CA VAL A 14 -14.63 -5.69 5.34
C VAL A 14 -13.17 -5.81 4.93
N ILE A 15 -12.88 -6.84 4.11
CA ILE A 15 -11.59 -7.12 3.52
C ILE A 15 -11.65 -6.92 2.01
N TRP A 16 -10.61 -6.28 1.50
CA TRP A 16 -10.36 -6.04 0.09
C TRP A 16 -9.02 -6.66 -0.31
N ILE A 17 -8.86 -7.00 -1.58
CA ILE A 17 -7.62 -7.49 -2.17
C ILE A 17 -7.17 -6.48 -3.22
N ASP A 18 -5.89 -6.07 -3.19
CA ASP A 18 -5.30 -5.34 -4.32
C ASP A 18 -4.83 -6.30 -5.42
N LYS A 19 -5.58 -6.33 -6.52
CA LYS A 19 -5.32 -7.16 -7.70
C LYS A 19 -4.08 -6.74 -8.47
N ASP A 20 -3.63 -5.48 -8.36
CA ASP A 20 -2.41 -5.01 -9.03
C ASP A 20 -1.17 -5.79 -8.55
N TYR A 21 -1.24 -6.37 -7.35
CA TYR A 21 -0.17 -7.14 -6.73
C TYR A 21 -0.59 -8.57 -6.33
N TYR A 22 -1.79 -8.97 -6.72
CA TYR A 22 -2.31 -10.29 -6.43
C TYR A 22 -1.62 -11.35 -7.28
N ASP A 23 -1.35 -12.50 -6.68
CA ASP A 23 -0.72 -13.63 -7.33
C ASP A 23 -1.76 -14.74 -7.52
N GLU A 24 -2.22 -14.92 -8.75
CA GLU A 24 -3.26 -15.91 -9.09
C GLU A 24 -2.80 -17.35 -8.81
N LEU A 25 -1.49 -17.62 -8.86
CA LEU A 25 -0.92 -18.93 -8.55
C LEU A 25 -0.79 -19.16 -7.03
N ARG A 26 -0.87 -18.09 -6.24
CA ARG A 26 -0.82 -18.12 -4.77
C ARG A 26 -1.93 -17.23 -4.19
N PRO A 27 -3.20 -17.64 -4.31
CA PRO A 27 -4.35 -16.80 -3.98
C PRO A 27 -4.45 -16.41 -2.50
N PHE A 28 -3.73 -17.12 -1.62
CA PHE A 28 -3.62 -16.83 -0.18
C PHE A 28 -2.44 -15.90 0.18
N GLU A 29 -1.63 -15.49 -0.81
CA GLU A 29 -0.58 -14.48 -0.66
C GLU A 29 -1.02 -13.09 -1.17
N GLY A 30 -2.33 -12.87 -1.35
CA GLY A 30 -2.88 -11.57 -1.72
C GLY A 30 -2.73 -10.52 -0.63
N PHE A 31 -2.63 -9.25 -1.01
CA PHE A 31 -2.60 -8.12 -0.06
C PHE A 31 -4.02 -7.85 0.43
N GLU A 32 -4.41 -8.60 1.46
CA GLU A 32 -5.66 -8.34 2.17
C GLU A 32 -5.52 -7.03 2.96
N LEU A 33 -6.47 -6.14 2.71
CA LEU A 33 -6.58 -4.83 3.34
C LEU A 33 -7.92 -4.77 4.07
N GLU A 34 -7.90 -4.39 5.35
CA GLU A 34 -9.13 -3.98 6.00
C GLU A 34 -9.61 -2.65 5.38
N GLU A 35 -10.92 -2.42 5.28
CA GLU A 35 -11.47 -1.23 4.60
C GLU A 35 -10.92 0.10 5.15
N TRP A 36 -10.72 0.20 6.46
CA TRP A 36 -10.14 1.41 7.08
C TRP A 36 -8.66 1.64 6.72
N GLN A 37 -7.95 0.60 6.30
CA GLN A 37 -6.52 0.64 5.97
C GLN A 37 -6.30 1.17 4.55
N ILE A 38 -7.31 1.06 3.67
CA ILE A 38 -7.22 1.40 2.25
C ILE A 38 -6.71 2.82 1.99
N PRO A 39 -7.22 3.88 2.66
CA PRO A 39 -6.73 5.23 2.39
C PRO A 39 -5.24 5.37 2.69
N ARG A 40 -4.77 4.77 3.80
CA ARG A 40 -3.35 4.79 4.20
C ARG A 40 -2.47 4.03 3.23
N TYR A 41 -2.92 2.84 2.83
CA TYR A 41 -2.20 2.01 1.87
C TYR A 41 -2.09 2.69 0.51
N ARG A 42 -3.20 3.28 0.04
CA ARG A 42 -3.25 4.04 -1.21
C ARG A 42 -2.24 5.17 -1.21
N ASP A 43 -2.25 6.01 -0.19
CA ASP A 43 -1.36 7.17 -0.11
C ASP A 43 0.12 6.76 -0.14
N LEU A 44 0.47 5.68 0.57
CA LEU A 44 1.81 5.11 0.58
C LEU A 44 2.23 4.59 -0.80
N VAL A 45 1.39 3.75 -1.42
CA VAL A 45 1.67 3.15 -2.74
C VAL A 45 1.75 4.22 -3.81
N GLU A 46 0.74 5.08 -3.93
CA GLU A 46 0.69 6.11 -4.97
C GLU A 46 1.82 7.12 -4.82
N THR A 47 2.17 7.52 -3.59
CA THR A 47 3.32 8.40 -3.36
C THR A 47 4.63 7.72 -3.77
N ALA A 48 4.84 6.47 -3.37
CA ALA A 48 6.06 5.74 -3.71
C ALA A 48 6.18 5.53 -5.22
N GLU A 49 5.12 5.07 -5.89
CA GLU A 49 5.11 4.89 -7.35
C GLU A 49 5.36 6.21 -8.09
N SER A 50 4.74 7.30 -7.65
CA SER A 50 4.92 8.62 -8.26
C SER A 50 6.35 9.12 -8.11
N CYS A 51 6.99 8.90 -6.96
CA CYS A 51 8.38 9.33 -6.75
C CYS A 51 9.38 8.42 -7.48
N MET A 52 9.08 7.13 -7.62
CA MET A 52 9.95 6.18 -8.33
C MET A 52 9.76 6.22 -9.84
N GLY A 53 8.66 6.78 -10.35
CA GLY A 53 8.31 6.79 -11.77
C GLY A 53 7.97 5.40 -12.32
N ARG A 54 7.66 4.43 -11.46
CA ARG A 54 7.29 3.06 -11.83
C ARG A 54 6.34 2.44 -10.82
N LYS A 55 5.65 1.38 -11.23
CA LYS A 55 4.93 0.50 -10.31
C LYS A 55 5.86 -0.14 -9.29
N LEU A 56 5.36 -0.37 -8.08
CA LEU A 56 6.10 -1.14 -7.08
C LEU A 56 6.24 -2.59 -7.55
N THR A 57 7.25 -3.27 -7.05
CA THR A 57 7.31 -4.73 -7.08
C THR A 57 6.39 -5.30 -6.02
N LYS A 58 6.00 -6.58 -6.15
CA LYS A 58 5.21 -7.29 -5.13
C LYS A 58 5.82 -7.15 -3.73
N THR A 59 7.15 -7.22 -3.62
CA THR A 59 7.86 -7.08 -2.35
C THR A 59 7.78 -5.67 -1.77
N GLU A 60 7.94 -4.63 -2.60
CA GLU A 60 7.79 -3.23 -2.16
C GLU A 60 6.34 -2.93 -1.75
N ALA A 61 5.35 -3.42 -2.51
CA ALA A 61 3.93 -3.30 -2.16
C ALA A 61 3.58 -4.03 -0.85
N ARG A 62 4.23 -5.16 -0.56
CA ARG A 62 4.11 -5.88 0.73
C ARG A 62 4.56 -5.03 1.90
N THR A 63 5.68 -4.32 1.74
CA THR A 63 6.17 -3.37 2.74
C THR A 63 5.13 -2.27 2.98
N MET A 64 4.58 -1.68 1.91
CA MET A 64 3.54 -0.63 2.04
C MET A 64 2.28 -1.15 2.73
N ASN A 65 1.88 -2.40 2.50
CA ASN A 65 0.74 -3.01 3.20
C ASN A 65 1.04 -3.12 4.72
N GLY A 66 2.22 -3.64 5.08
CA GLY A 66 2.62 -3.72 6.48
C GLY A 66 2.64 -2.35 7.17
N LEU A 67 3.13 -1.32 6.49
CA LEU A 67 3.21 0.05 7.02
C LEU A 67 1.83 0.70 7.18
N SER A 68 0.90 0.44 6.26
CA SER A 68 -0.43 1.05 6.32
C SER A 68 -1.30 0.55 7.48
N ALA A 69 -0.93 -0.58 8.09
CA ALA A 69 -1.55 -1.07 9.33
C ALA A 69 -1.16 -0.25 10.57
N GLY A 70 -0.11 0.57 10.48
CA GLY A 70 0.33 1.47 11.56
C GLY A 70 -0.63 2.63 11.78
N GLU A 71 -0.29 3.49 12.75
CA GLU A 71 -1.05 4.72 13.01
C GLU A 71 -1.08 5.65 11.78
N SER A 72 -2.15 6.44 11.67
CA SER A 72 -2.34 7.34 10.52
C SER A 72 -1.18 8.33 10.39
N ASP A 73 -0.74 8.90 11.51
CA ASP A 73 0.34 9.89 11.55
C ASP A 73 1.68 9.28 11.12
N THR A 74 1.93 8.02 11.50
CA THR A 74 3.10 7.27 11.03
C THR A 74 3.08 7.10 9.52
N CYS A 75 1.93 6.75 8.94
CA CYS A 75 1.79 6.63 7.48
C CYS A 75 2.05 7.98 6.78
N GLN A 76 1.51 9.07 7.33
CA GLN A 76 1.73 10.42 6.81
C GLN A 76 3.19 10.85 6.88
N HIS A 77 3.88 10.55 7.99
CA HIS A 77 5.32 10.81 8.12
C HIS A 77 6.13 10.04 7.07
N ILE A 78 5.79 8.78 6.79
CA ILE A 78 6.45 7.99 5.75
C ILE A 78 6.22 8.58 4.36
N VAL A 79 4.98 8.94 4.04
CA VAL A 79 4.63 9.62 2.77
C VAL A 79 5.45 10.90 2.59
N ARG A 80 5.54 11.72 3.64
CA ARG A 80 6.33 12.96 3.64
C ARG A 80 7.82 12.66 3.44
N PHE A 81 8.36 11.68 4.17
CA PHE A 81 9.76 11.28 4.07
C PHE A 81 10.13 10.82 2.66
N ILE A 82 9.29 10.00 2.01
CA ILE A 82 9.51 9.55 0.63
C ILE A 82 9.56 10.74 -0.34
N ARG A 83 8.62 11.69 -0.20
CA ARG A 83 8.59 12.90 -1.05
C ARG A 83 9.82 13.76 -0.85
N GLU A 84 10.20 14.03 0.40
CA GLU A 84 11.37 14.84 0.71
C GLU A 84 12.66 14.19 0.18
N ALA A 85 12.80 12.87 0.30
CA ALA A 85 13.94 12.14 -0.26
C ALA A 85 14.00 12.28 -1.79
N PHE A 86 12.87 12.17 -2.47
CA PHE A 86 12.78 12.33 -3.92
C PHE A 86 13.11 13.77 -4.38
N GLU A 87 12.52 14.79 -3.75
CA GLU A 87 12.77 16.18 -4.12
C GLU A 87 14.23 16.60 -3.86
N ASN A 88 14.83 16.17 -2.75
CA ASN A 88 16.24 16.44 -2.49
C ASN A 88 17.17 15.74 -3.51
N GLY A 89 16.80 14.55 -3.98
CA GLY A 89 17.56 13.84 -5.02
C GLY A 89 17.60 14.58 -6.37
N LYS A 90 16.58 15.39 -6.69
CA LYS A 90 16.53 16.20 -7.92
C LYS A 90 17.38 17.47 -7.85
N ALA A 91 17.70 17.95 -6.64
CA ALA A 91 18.46 19.18 -6.44
C ALA A 91 19.98 18.99 -6.63
N THR A 92 20.40 17.79 -7.05
CA THR A 92 21.78 17.35 -7.32
C THR A 92 21.95 17.03 -8.79
#